data_AF-A0A7J4KGQ4-F1
#
_entry.id   AF-A0A7J4KGQ4-F1
#
_cell.length_a   1.000
_cell.length_b   1.000
_cell.length_c   1.000
_cell.angle_alpha   90.00
_cell.angle_beta   90.00
_cell.angle_gamma   90.00
#
_symmetry.space_group_name_H-M   'P 1'
#
loop_
_entity.id
_entity.type
_entity.pdbx_description
1 polymer ?
#
loop_
_entity_poly.entity_id
_entity_poly.type
_entity_poly.pdbx_seq_one_letter_code
_entity_poly.pdbx_strand_id
1 'polypeptide(L)'
;MRCDTIRPDRSLSSPEFLAAYEWLEQEVGFFPIFIAVGISDDVIQMTGYADNWRILTGYEERDGSWAKNYRKRGEFPSLALFSFSQIEGVFMDYQAWHIALNACLNGHSVSPYERRMIFKPSWPAGRWVRAALHGTHLVQLVTPTLALSDAVGVRVRNTSVMHHLSALGFSNISVARIPVTSW
;
A
#
# COMPACT_ATOMS: atom_id res chain seq x y z
N MET A 1 -3.72 21.68 17.45
CA MET A 1 -2.79 20.58 17.15
C MET A 1 -3.54 19.60 16.26
N ARG A 2 -3.24 19.53 14.96
CA ARG A 2 -3.84 18.51 14.09
C ARG A 2 -3.07 17.21 14.30
N CYS A 3 -3.78 16.12 14.57
CA CYS A 3 -3.18 14.79 14.63
C CYS A 3 -2.84 14.37 13.20
N ASP A 4 -1.60 14.62 12.79
CA ASP A 4 -1.01 14.23 11.50
C ASP A 4 -0.46 12.80 11.52
N THR A 5 -0.49 12.15 12.68
CA THR A 5 -0.04 10.78 12.88
C THR A 5 -1.20 9.80 12.71
N ILE A 6 -1.08 8.95 11.70
CA ILE A 6 -1.95 7.80 11.49
C ILE A 6 -1.54 6.70 12.46
N ARG A 7 -2.54 6.10 13.10
CA ARG A 7 -2.42 4.86 13.88
C ARG A 7 -3.39 3.85 13.28
N PRO A 8 -3.04 2.55 13.25
CA PRO A 8 -3.94 1.56 12.70
C PRO A 8 -5.08 1.32 13.68
N ASP A 9 -6.29 1.21 13.14
CA ASP A 9 -7.51 0.94 13.88
C ASP A 9 -8.07 -0.42 13.46
N ARG A 10 -8.16 -1.34 14.42
CA ARG A 10 -8.66 -2.70 14.20
C ARG A 10 -10.07 -2.71 13.65
N SER A 11 -10.91 -1.75 14.05
CA SER A 11 -12.31 -1.66 13.60
C SER A 11 -12.44 -1.33 12.12
N LEU A 12 -11.38 -0.80 11.50
CA LEU A 12 -11.31 -0.50 10.07
C LEU A 12 -10.72 -1.64 9.24
N SER A 13 -10.31 -2.75 9.88
CA SER A 13 -9.77 -3.91 9.19
C SER A 13 -10.90 -4.80 8.66
N SER A 14 -10.71 -5.39 7.47
CA SER A 14 -11.60 -6.44 6.99
C SER A 14 -11.59 -7.63 7.96
N PRO A 15 -12.75 -8.05 8.49
CA PRO A 15 -12.83 -9.09 9.53
C PRO A 15 -12.10 -10.39 9.18
N GLU A 16 -12.11 -10.77 7.91
CA GLU A 16 -11.45 -11.97 7.38
C GLU A 16 -9.92 -11.93 7.54
N PHE A 17 -9.28 -10.76 7.48
CA PHE A 17 -7.83 -10.65 7.58
C PHE A 17 -7.35 -10.34 9.00
N LEU A 18 -8.26 -10.07 9.94
CA LEU A 18 -7.92 -9.63 11.29
C LEU A 18 -7.05 -10.65 12.02
N ALA A 19 -7.34 -11.95 11.90
CA ALA A 19 -6.55 -13.02 12.52
C ALA A 19 -5.07 -13.01 12.04
N ALA A 20 -4.84 -12.70 10.76
CA ALA A 20 -3.49 -12.59 10.22
C ALA A 20 -2.79 -11.32 10.74
N TYR A 21 -3.50 -10.20 10.84
CA TYR A 21 -2.94 -8.96 11.41
C TYR A 21 -2.61 -9.11 12.89
N GLU A 22 -3.40 -9.87 13.64
CA GLU A 22 -3.13 -10.21 15.04
C GLU A 22 -1.93 -11.16 15.18
N TRP A 23 -1.80 -12.15 14.30
CA TRP A 23 -0.58 -12.96 14.22
C TRP A 23 0.64 -12.08 13.95
N LEU A 24 0.54 -11.16 12.99
CA LEU A 24 1.64 -10.25 12.66
C LEU A 24 2.00 -9.35 13.85
N GLU A 25 1.00 -8.83 14.57
CA GLU A 25 1.23 -8.06 15.80
C GLU A 25 1.99 -8.84 16.86
N GLN A 26 1.67 -10.13 17.05
CA GLN A 26 2.42 -11.00 17.97
C GLN A 26 3.89 -11.16 17.53
N GLU A 27 4.15 -11.13 16.22
CA GLU A 27 5.50 -11.28 15.66
C GLU A 27 6.34 -9.99 15.70
N VAL A 28 5.72 -8.83 15.49
CA VAL A 28 6.44 -7.54 15.40
C VAL A 28 6.26 -6.64 16.63
N GLY A 29 5.34 -6.98 17.52
CA GLY A 29 5.06 -6.26 18.76
C GLY A 29 4.11 -5.06 18.61
N PHE A 30 3.47 -4.88 17.45
CA PHE A 30 2.51 -3.81 17.20
C PHE A 30 1.51 -4.15 16.08
N PHE A 31 0.30 -3.59 16.16
CA PHE A 31 -0.68 -3.72 15.09
C PHE A 31 -0.22 -2.95 13.83
N PRO A 32 -0.28 -3.53 12.62
CA PRO A 32 0.48 -3.04 11.47
C PRO A 32 -0.26 -1.96 10.65
N ILE A 33 0.47 -0.90 10.26
CA ILE A 33 0.22 -0.15 9.03
C ILE A 33 1.14 -0.73 7.95
N PHE A 34 0.58 -1.12 6.80
CA PHE A 34 1.33 -1.68 5.68
C PHE A 34 1.77 -0.58 4.70
N ILE A 35 3.06 -0.54 4.38
CA ILE A 35 3.66 0.39 3.43
C ILE A 35 4.38 -0.40 2.35
N ALA A 36 4.03 -0.16 1.08
CA ALA A 36 4.76 -0.75 -0.03
C ALA A 36 6.11 -0.06 -0.21
N VAL A 37 7.18 -0.84 -0.43
CA VAL A 37 8.56 -0.34 -0.55
C VAL A 37 8.99 -0.44 -2.01
N GLY A 38 9.48 0.67 -2.56
CA GLY A 38 10.02 0.75 -3.92
C GLY A 38 9.67 2.05 -4.62
N ILE A 39 9.99 2.14 -5.91
CA ILE A 39 9.76 3.34 -6.74
C ILE A 39 9.04 3.04 -8.06
N SER A 40 8.82 1.77 -8.39
CA SER A 40 8.12 1.35 -9.61
C SER A 40 6.60 1.50 -9.44
N ASP A 41 5.87 1.55 -10.55
CA ASP A 41 4.40 1.60 -10.52
C ASP A 41 3.78 0.29 -9.96
N ASP A 42 4.52 -0.82 -9.95
CA ASP A 42 4.08 -2.08 -9.32
C ASP A 42 3.84 -1.91 -7.81
N VAL A 43 4.58 -1.00 -7.16
CA VAL A 43 4.38 -0.62 -5.75
C VAL A 43 2.98 -0.06 -5.52
N ILE A 44 2.40 0.61 -6.53
CA ILE A 44 1.05 1.15 -6.43
C ILE A 44 0.01 0.03 -6.43
N GLN A 45 0.29 -1.09 -7.10
CA GLN A 45 -0.58 -2.27 -7.02
C GLN A 45 -0.62 -2.85 -5.61
N MET A 46 0.53 -2.88 -4.93
CA MET A 46 0.66 -3.38 -3.56
C MET A 46 -0.07 -2.52 -2.52
N THR A 47 -0.50 -1.30 -2.87
CA THR A 47 -1.29 -0.45 -1.97
C THR A 47 -2.73 -0.94 -1.78
N GLY A 48 -3.22 -1.82 -2.65
CA GLY A 48 -4.64 -2.23 -2.69
C GLY A 48 -5.56 -1.19 -3.35
N TYR A 49 -5.04 -0.03 -3.75
CA TYR A 49 -5.80 1.06 -4.38
C TYR A 49 -5.35 1.34 -5.81
N ALA A 50 -4.85 0.33 -6.54
CA ALA A 50 -4.35 0.48 -7.91
C ALA A 50 -5.36 1.17 -8.84
N ASP A 51 -6.64 0.80 -8.72
CA ASP A 51 -7.74 1.33 -9.53
C ASP A 51 -8.07 2.79 -9.25
N ASN A 52 -7.60 3.35 -8.13
CA ASN A 52 -7.63 4.79 -7.90
C ASN A 52 -6.71 5.50 -8.91
N TRP A 53 -5.65 4.87 -9.40
CA TRP A 53 -4.64 5.55 -10.23
C TRP A 53 -4.83 5.33 -11.74
N ARG A 54 -5.72 4.41 -12.13
CA ARG A 54 -6.03 4.07 -13.52
C ARG A 54 -6.98 5.10 -14.17
N ILE A 55 -6.76 5.39 -15.45
CA ILE A 55 -7.65 6.24 -16.27
C ILE A 55 -8.81 5.41 -16.85
N LEU A 56 -8.51 4.24 -17.40
CA LEU A 56 -9.48 3.26 -17.90
C LEU A 56 -9.79 2.27 -16.76
N THR A 57 -11.06 2.12 -16.41
CA THR A 57 -11.51 1.22 -15.31
C THR A 57 -12.14 -0.07 -15.80
N GLY A 58 -12.42 -0.19 -17.09
CA GLY A 58 -12.93 -1.43 -17.66
C GLY A 58 -13.61 -1.21 -18.99
N TYR A 59 -14.38 -2.22 -19.38
CA TYR A 59 -15.21 -2.22 -20.57
C TYR A 59 -16.63 -2.63 -20.17
N GLU A 60 -17.64 -2.04 -20.79
CA GLU A 60 -19.04 -2.38 -20.60
C GLU A 60 -19.68 -2.63 -21.96
N GLU A 61 -20.50 -3.67 -22.05
CA GLU A 61 -21.27 -3.95 -23.25
C GLU A 61 -22.42 -2.96 -23.37
N ARG A 62 -22.46 -2.23 -24.49
CA ARG A 62 -23.53 -1.31 -24.86
C ARG A 62 -23.88 -1.55 -26.31
N ASP A 63 -25.15 -1.88 -26.54
CA ASP A 63 -25.72 -2.09 -27.87
C ASP A 63 -24.92 -3.08 -28.73
N GLY A 64 -24.49 -4.20 -28.13
CA GLY A 64 -23.70 -5.25 -28.81
C GLY A 64 -22.25 -4.89 -29.10
N SER A 65 -21.72 -3.81 -28.50
CA SER A 65 -20.32 -3.38 -28.62
C SER A 65 -19.69 -3.13 -27.25
N TRP A 66 -18.39 -3.40 -27.13
CA TRP A 66 -17.63 -3.11 -25.91
C TRP A 66 -17.18 -1.65 -25.88
N ALA A 67 -17.75 -0.87 -24.96
CA ALA A 67 -17.37 0.51 -24.73
C ALA A 67 -16.33 0.62 -23.61
N LYS A 68 -15.31 1.47 -23.79
CA LYS A 68 -14.29 1.77 -22.76
C LYS A 68 -14.90 2.66 -21.67
N ASN A 69 -14.74 2.24 -20.41
CA ASN A 69 -15.14 3.01 -19.25
C ASN A 69 -13.94 3.78 -18.68
N TYR A 70 -14.04 5.09 -18.71
CA TYR A 70 -13.02 5.99 -18.17
C TYR A 70 -13.50 6.65 -16.88
N ARG A 71 -12.55 6.93 -15.99
CA ARG A 71 -12.81 7.71 -14.78
C ARG A 71 -13.25 9.13 -15.14
N LYS A 72 -14.28 9.62 -14.46
CA LYS A 72 -14.85 10.95 -14.66
C LYS A 72 -14.14 12.00 -13.80
N ARG A 73 -14.16 13.25 -14.24
CA ARG A 73 -13.67 14.38 -13.44
C ARG A 73 -14.50 14.49 -12.16
N GLY A 74 -13.84 14.57 -11.00
CA GLY A 74 -14.50 14.71 -9.70
C GLY A 74 -15.06 13.40 -9.13
N GLU A 75 -14.79 12.26 -9.76
CA GLU A 75 -15.22 10.95 -9.26
C GLU A 75 -14.51 10.58 -7.94
N PHE A 76 -15.28 10.03 -7.00
CA PHE A 76 -14.79 9.52 -5.72
C PHE A 76 -14.47 8.01 -5.80
N PRO A 77 -13.44 7.51 -5.09
CA PRO A 77 -12.48 8.28 -4.29
C PRO A 77 -11.38 8.92 -5.17
N SER A 78 -10.86 10.05 -4.69
CA SER A 78 -9.64 10.68 -5.21
C SER A 78 -8.56 10.61 -4.14
N LEU A 79 -7.99 9.42 -3.96
CA LEU A 79 -7.00 9.18 -2.91
C LEU A 79 -5.66 9.88 -3.22
N ALA A 80 -4.92 10.19 -2.15
CA ALA A 80 -3.55 10.68 -2.21
C ALA A 80 -2.58 9.54 -1.86
N LEU A 81 -1.44 9.49 -2.56
CA LEU A 81 -0.34 8.58 -2.25
C LEU A 81 0.75 9.39 -1.55
N PHE A 82 1.07 9.04 -0.31
CA PHE A 82 2.18 9.65 0.43
C PHE A 82 3.42 8.76 0.30
N SER A 83 4.56 9.38 0.00
CA SER A 83 5.85 8.72 -0.12
C SER A 83 6.79 9.20 0.96
N PHE A 84 7.57 8.30 1.53
CA PHE A 84 8.45 8.53 2.66
C PHE A 84 9.86 8.05 2.32
N SER A 85 10.88 8.76 2.81
CA SER A 85 12.29 8.36 2.61
C SER A 85 12.75 7.36 3.66
N GLN A 86 12.28 7.52 4.90
CA GLN A 86 12.63 6.68 6.04
C GLN A 86 11.40 6.50 6.93
N ILE A 87 11.10 5.24 7.27
CA ILE A 87 10.06 4.87 8.21
C ILE A 87 10.67 3.81 9.13
N GLU A 88 10.48 3.96 10.43
CA GLU A 88 10.78 2.90 11.39
C GLU A 88 9.76 1.77 11.24
N GLY A 89 10.24 0.53 11.13
CA GLY A 89 9.36 -0.61 10.99
C GLY A 89 10.08 -1.90 10.66
N VAL A 90 9.29 -2.93 10.38
CA VAL A 90 9.78 -4.28 10.03
C VAL A 90 9.53 -4.54 8.56
N PHE A 91 10.57 -4.90 7.83
CA PHE A 91 10.43 -5.32 6.43
C PHE A 91 9.90 -6.75 6.34
N MET A 92 9.09 -7.00 5.33
CA MET A 92 8.59 -8.31 4.98
C MET A 92 8.42 -8.48 3.47
N ASP A 93 8.43 -9.73 3.04
CA ASP A 93 8.14 -10.12 1.67
C ASP A 93 6.62 -10.13 1.44
N TYR A 94 6.16 -9.31 0.51
CA TYR A 94 4.73 -9.17 0.19
C TYR A 94 4.11 -10.45 -0.35
N GLN A 95 4.85 -11.21 -1.17
CA GLN A 95 4.32 -12.45 -1.71
C GLN A 95 4.25 -13.51 -0.61
N ALA A 96 5.31 -13.65 0.18
CA ALA A 96 5.31 -14.61 1.29
C ALA A 96 4.29 -14.26 2.38
N TRP A 97 3.93 -12.99 2.57
CA TRP A 97 2.87 -12.57 3.50
C TRP A 97 1.54 -13.28 3.23
N HIS A 98 1.23 -13.62 1.98
CA HIS A 98 0.01 -14.37 1.64
C HIS A 98 -0.04 -15.77 2.28
N ILE A 99 1.10 -16.32 2.68
CA ILE A 99 1.15 -17.57 3.47
C ILE A 99 0.45 -17.36 4.81
N ALA A 100 0.74 -16.27 5.52
CA ALA A 100 0.11 -15.96 6.80
C ALA A 100 -1.37 -15.63 6.64
N LEU A 101 -1.75 -14.87 5.61
CA LEU A 101 -3.16 -14.62 5.27
C LEU A 101 -3.91 -15.96 5.09
N ASN A 102 -3.39 -16.85 4.25
CA ASN A 102 -4.01 -18.14 3.95
C ASN A 102 -4.04 -19.06 5.18
N ALA A 103 -2.96 -19.14 5.94
CA ALA A 103 -2.92 -19.97 7.14
C ALA A 103 -4.00 -19.52 8.14
N CYS A 104 -4.02 -18.24 8.48
CA CYS A 104 -4.97 -17.70 9.46
C CYS A 104 -6.43 -17.78 8.98
N LEU A 105 -6.70 -17.50 7.70
CA LEU A 105 -8.04 -17.62 7.11
C LEU A 105 -8.60 -19.04 7.18
N ASN A 106 -7.73 -20.04 7.05
CA ASN A 106 -8.10 -21.46 7.09
C ASN A 106 -7.98 -22.08 8.49
N GLY A 107 -7.74 -21.27 9.54
CA GLY A 107 -7.59 -21.76 10.91
C GLY A 107 -6.30 -22.55 11.16
N HIS A 108 -5.28 -22.39 10.31
CA HIS A 108 -3.97 -22.99 10.44
C HIS A 108 -2.97 -22.01 11.08
N SER A 109 -1.89 -22.56 11.64
CA SER A 109 -0.79 -21.78 12.20
C SER A 109 0.33 -21.59 11.18
N VAL A 110 0.98 -20.43 11.20
CA VAL A 110 2.19 -20.17 10.41
C VAL A 110 3.37 -20.91 11.02
N SER A 111 4.00 -21.79 10.25
CA SER A 111 5.16 -22.56 10.71
C SER A 111 6.42 -21.68 10.84
N PRO A 112 7.43 -22.11 11.62
CA PRO A 112 8.71 -21.40 11.71
C PRO A 112 9.43 -21.23 10.38
N TYR A 113 9.20 -22.14 9.41
CA TYR A 113 9.77 -22.04 8.08
C TYR A 113 9.09 -20.92 7.26
N GLU A 114 7.76 -20.91 7.22
CA GLU A 114 6.98 -19.89 6.52
C GLU A 114 7.22 -18.50 7.11
N ARG A 115 7.30 -18.40 8.44
CA ARG A 115 7.70 -17.19 9.15
C ARG A 115 9.06 -16.66 8.64
N ARG A 116 10.05 -17.53 8.43
CA ARG A 116 11.35 -17.12 7.86
C ARG A 116 11.25 -16.68 6.40
N MET A 117 10.29 -17.17 5.63
CA MET A 117 10.05 -16.69 4.26
C MET A 117 9.49 -15.27 4.25
N ILE A 118 8.60 -14.96 5.20
CA ILE A 118 7.97 -13.63 5.37
C ILE A 118 9.01 -12.60 5.81
N PHE A 119 9.69 -12.83 6.94
CA PHE A 119 10.57 -11.83 7.56
C PHE A 119 12.05 -11.91 7.14
N LYS A 120 12.46 -13.02 6.49
CA LYS A 120 13.84 -13.29 6.06
C LYS A 120 14.90 -12.76 7.04
N PRO A 121 15.02 -13.33 8.25
CA PRO A 121 15.79 -12.73 9.36
C PRO A 121 17.28 -12.49 9.07
N SER A 122 17.85 -13.13 8.04
CA SER A 122 19.23 -12.89 7.58
C SER A 122 19.36 -11.67 6.65
N TRP A 123 18.28 -10.96 6.36
CA TRP A 123 18.26 -9.81 5.47
C TRP A 123 18.30 -8.50 6.28
N PRO A 124 19.38 -7.72 6.20
CA PRO A 124 19.39 -6.37 6.76
C PRO A 124 18.48 -5.43 5.94
N ALA A 125 18.05 -4.32 6.54
CA ALA A 125 17.17 -3.32 5.90
C ALA A 125 17.66 -2.88 4.51
N GLY A 126 18.96 -2.62 4.36
CA GLY A 126 19.53 -2.25 3.06
C GLY A 126 19.39 -3.32 1.98
N ARG A 127 19.31 -4.61 2.34
CA ARG A 127 19.07 -5.70 1.39
C ARG A 127 17.61 -5.70 0.93
N TRP A 128 16.65 -5.46 1.82
CA TRP A 128 15.24 -5.30 1.48
C TRP A 128 15.01 -4.15 0.50
N VAL A 129 15.55 -2.98 0.80
CA VAL A 129 15.44 -1.80 -0.06
C VAL A 129 16.06 -2.07 -1.44
N ARG A 130 17.28 -2.63 -1.51
CA ARG A 130 17.88 -3.01 -2.80
C ARG A 130 17.04 -4.01 -3.58
N ALA A 131 16.49 -5.02 -2.91
CA ALA A 131 15.67 -6.05 -3.55
C ALA A 131 14.40 -5.45 -4.17
N ALA A 132 13.76 -4.51 -3.46
CA ALA A 132 12.60 -3.75 -3.94
C ALA A 132 12.96 -2.85 -5.13
N LEU A 133 14.04 -2.06 -5.02
CA LEU A 133 14.46 -1.13 -6.07
C LEU A 133 14.89 -1.85 -7.36
N HIS A 134 15.48 -3.04 -7.25
CA HIS A 134 15.87 -3.85 -8.40
C HIS A 134 14.74 -4.75 -8.93
N GLY A 135 13.53 -4.69 -8.36
CA GLY A 135 12.39 -5.50 -8.79
C GLY A 135 12.58 -7.02 -8.58
N THR A 136 13.51 -7.43 -7.73
CA THR A 136 13.73 -8.87 -7.46
C THR A 136 12.71 -9.44 -6.49
N HIS A 137 12.10 -8.58 -5.66
CA HIS A 137 11.11 -8.94 -4.66
C HIS A 137 10.09 -7.82 -4.53
N LEU A 138 8.84 -8.18 -4.25
CA LEU A 138 7.82 -7.26 -3.78
C LEU A 138 7.96 -7.13 -2.27
N VAL A 139 8.26 -5.93 -1.79
CA VAL A 139 8.61 -5.70 -0.38
C VAL A 139 7.59 -4.77 0.26
N GLN A 140 7.16 -5.14 1.47
CA GLN A 140 6.40 -4.28 2.36
C GLN A 140 7.22 -3.94 3.61
N LEU A 141 6.90 -2.81 4.21
CA LEU A 141 7.32 -2.43 5.55
C LEU A 141 6.06 -2.27 6.40
N VAL A 142 6.10 -2.79 7.61
CA VAL A 142 5.02 -2.60 8.60
C VAL A 142 5.49 -1.69 9.71
N THR A 143 4.66 -0.73 10.08
CA THR A 143 4.95 0.29 11.10
C THR A 143 3.76 0.47 12.05
N PRO A 144 3.96 0.78 13.34
CA PRO A 144 2.87 1.04 14.27
C PRO A 144 2.17 2.38 14.04
N THR A 145 2.87 3.34 13.43
CA THR A 145 2.39 4.73 13.29
C THR A 145 3.04 5.39 12.10
N LEU A 146 2.32 6.33 11.48
CA LEU A 146 2.83 7.06 10.33
C LEU A 146 2.54 8.55 10.48
N ALA A 147 3.57 9.36 10.67
CA ALA A 147 3.44 10.81 10.67
C ALA A 147 3.37 11.32 9.23
N LEU A 148 2.20 11.82 8.81
CA LEU A 148 2.02 12.34 7.45
C LEU A 148 2.90 13.56 7.16
N SER A 149 3.28 14.32 8.19
CA SER A 149 4.23 15.44 8.10
C SER A 149 5.56 15.03 7.50
N ASP A 150 5.95 13.77 7.65
CA ASP A 150 7.26 13.27 7.23
C ASP A 150 7.24 12.78 5.78
N ALA A 151 6.10 12.89 5.10
CA ALA A 151 5.99 12.56 3.69
C ALA A 151 6.87 13.51 2.86
N VAL A 152 7.80 12.93 2.11
CA VAL A 152 8.72 13.67 1.24
C VAL A 152 8.13 13.98 -0.13
N GLY A 153 7.03 13.30 -0.48
CA GLY A 153 6.30 13.53 -1.72
C GLY A 153 4.87 13.04 -1.63
N VAL A 154 4.00 13.68 -2.41
CA VAL A 154 2.59 13.31 -2.50
C VAL A 154 2.20 13.21 -3.96
N ARG A 155 1.53 12.13 -4.34
CA ARG A 155 0.85 12.04 -5.64
C ARG A 155 -0.65 12.17 -5.43
N VAL A 156 -1.31 12.90 -6.32
CA VAL A 156 -2.77 13.07 -6.34
C VAL A 156 -3.28 12.95 -7.76
N ARG A 157 -4.58 12.66 -7.94
CA ARG A 157 -5.17 12.45 -9.27
C ARG A 157 -5.55 13.74 -10.00
N ASN A 158 -5.82 14.80 -9.25
CA ASN A 158 -6.36 16.04 -9.78
C ASN A 158 -5.92 17.26 -8.97
N THR A 159 -6.03 18.43 -9.59
CA THR A 159 -5.63 19.72 -9.00
C THR A 159 -6.49 20.13 -7.81
N SER A 160 -7.76 19.70 -7.72
CA SER A 160 -8.60 20.02 -6.57
C SER A 160 -8.06 19.40 -5.28
N VAL A 161 -7.67 18.13 -5.30
CA VAL A 161 -7.02 17.47 -4.16
C VAL A 161 -5.64 18.04 -3.89
N MET A 162 -4.89 18.40 -4.94
CA MET A 162 -3.61 19.11 -4.79
C MET A 162 -3.79 20.40 -3.97
N HIS A 163 -4.73 21.28 -4.37
CA HIS A 163 -4.99 22.53 -3.67
C HIS A 163 -5.47 22.30 -2.24
N HIS A 164 -6.31 21.29 -2.02
CA HIS A 164 -6.75 20.92 -0.67
C HIS A 164 -5.57 20.51 0.23
N LEU A 165 -4.69 19.62 -0.24
CA LEU A 165 -3.51 19.19 0.53
C LEU A 165 -2.50 20.33 0.71
N SER A 166 -2.30 21.19 -0.30
CA SER A 166 -1.48 22.40 -0.16
C SER A 166 -2.02 23.32 0.94
N ALA A 167 -3.33 23.53 1.00
CA ALA A 167 -3.96 24.34 2.06
C ALA A 167 -3.87 23.70 3.45
N LEU A 168 -3.64 22.38 3.53
CA LEU A 168 -3.36 21.66 4.76
C LEU A 168 -1.88 21.70 5.18
N GLY A 169 -0.99 22.23 4.34
CA GLY A 169 0.44 22.41 4.62
C GLY A 169 1.36 21.36 3.98
N PHE A 170 0.83 20.45 3.16
CA PHE A 170 1.67 19.49 2.43
C PHE A 170 2.41 20.16 1.27
N SER A 171 3.66 19.74 1.05
CA SER A 171 4.52 20.19 -0.04
C SER A 171 4.89 19.01 -0.96
N ASN A 172 5.59 19.29 -2.07
CA ASN A 172 6.00 18.29 -3.06
C ASN A 172 4.83 17.43 -3.60
N ILE A 173 3.69 18.09 -3.87
CA ILE A 173 2.49 17.44 -4.40
C ILE A 173 2.54 17.47 -5.93
N SER A 174 2.41 16.30 -6.55
CA SER A 174 2.36 16.14 -8.01
C SER A 174 1.03 15.53 -8.44
N VAL A 175 0.49 16.04 -9.55
CA VAL A 175 -0.67 15.42 -10.18
C VAL A 175 -0.16 14.29 -11.07
N ALA A 176 -0.51 13.05 -10.75
CA ALA A 176 -0.12 11.87 -11.49
C ALA A 176 -1.35 11.07 -11.94
N ARG A 177 -1.24 10.45 -13.11
CA ARG A 177 -2.19 9.46 -13.63
C ARG A 177 -1.36 8.32 -14.20
N ILE A 178 -1.67 7.09 -13.82
CA ILE A 178 -0.96 5.93 -14.37
C ILE A 178 -1.68 5.54 -15.67
N PRO A 179 -0.99 5.55 -16.82
CA PRO A 179 -1.52 4.95 -18.03
C PRO A 179 -1.79 3.48 -17.76
N VAL A 180 -2.92 2.95 -18.21
CA VAL A 180 -3.13 1.50 -18.16
C VAL A 180 -2.17 0.90 -19.18
N THR A 181 -1.04 0.37 -18.72
CA THR A 181 -0.27 -0.58 -19.53
C THR A 181 -1.18 -1.78 -19.73
N SER A 182 -1.45 -2.10 -21.00
CA SER A 182 -2.27 -3.22 -21.42
C SER A 182 -1.76 -4.50 -20.76
N TRP A 183 -2.59 -5.09 -19.92
CA TRP A 183 -2.56 -6.53 -19.66
C TRP A 183 -3.42 -7.19 -20.72
#